data_AF-A0A060Y228-F1
#
_entry.id   AF-A0A060Y228-F1
#
_cell.length_a   1.000
_cell.length_b   1.000
_cell.length_c   1.000
_cell.angle_alpha   90.00
_cell.angle_beta   90.00
_cell.angle_gamma   90.00
#
_symmetry.space_group_name_H-M   'P 1'
#
loop_
_entity.id
_entity.type
_entity.pdbx_description
1 polymer ?
#
loop_
_entity_poly.entity_id
_entity_poly.type
_entity_poly.pdbx_seq_one_letter_code
_entity_poly.pdbx_strand_id
1 'polypeptide(L)' 'MEADKDNIRQEPYSLPQGFMWDTLDLSNADVLKELYTLLNENYVEDDDNMFRFDYSPSFLKW' A
#
# COMPACT_ATOMS: atom_id res chain seq x y z
N MET A 1 -21.22 5.45 17.82
CA MET A 1 -22.09 4.52 17.08
C MET A 1 -21.18 3.74 16.16
N GLU A 2 -21.11 2.42 16.30
CA GLU A 2 -20.42 1.60 15.28
C GLU A 2 -21.11 1.82 13.93
N ALA A 3 -20.33 1.84 12.85
CA ALA A 3 -20.89 1.90 11.51
C ALA A 3 -21.84 0.71 11.31
N ASP A 4 -23.02 0.97 10.75
CA ASP A 4 -24.03 -0.04 10.50
C ASP A 4 -23.50 -1.06 9.49
N LYS A 5 -23.07 -2.23 9.98
CA LYS A 5 -22.35 -3.25 9.21
C LYS A 5 -23.20 -3.79 8.07
N ASP A 6 -24.52 -3.72 8.19
CA ASP A 6 -25.48 -4.18 7.19
C ASP A 6 -25.50 -3.29 5.95
N ASN A 7 -24.97 -2.07 6.02
CA ASN A 7 -24.85 -1.13 4.91
C ASN A 7 -23.48 -1.15 4.21
N ILE A 8 -22.62 -2.12 4.52
CA ILE A 8 -21.29 -2.25 3.88
C ILE A 8 -21.39 -3.19 2.66
N ARG A 9 -20.84 -2.72 1.53
CA ARG A 9 -20.72 -3.51 0.30
C ARG A 9 -19.83 -4.73 0.52
N GLN A 10 -20.32 -5.91 0.13
CA GLN A 10 -19.58 -7.17 0.26
C GLN A 10 -18.61 -7.42 -0.91
N GLU A 11 -18.97 -6.96 -2.11
CA GLU A 11 -18.15 -7.13 -3.30
C GLU A 11 -17.04 -6.06 -3.39
N PRO A 12 -15.82 -6.39 -3.86
CA PRO A 12 -14.78 -5.41 -4.11
C PRO A 12 -15.23 -4.32 -5.09
N TYR A 13 -14.60 -3.15 -5.01
CA TYR A 13 -14.81 -2.09 -5.99
C TYR A 13 -14.31 -2.54 -7.38
N SER A 14 -14.97 -2.08 -8.44
CA SER A 14 -14.54 -2.36 -9.80
C SER A 14 -13.23 -1.64 -10.11
N LEU A 15 -12.28 -2.37 -10.69
CA LEU A 15 -11.03 -1.82 -11.22
C LEU A 15 -11.08 -1.71 -12.74
N PRO A 16 -10.27 -0.83 -13.36
CA PRO A 16 -10.10 -0.83 -14.81
C PRO A 16 -9.56 -2.17 -15.33
N GLN A 17 -9.81 -2.45 -16.60
CA GLN A 17 -9.32 -3.66 -17.24
C GLN A 17 -7.78 -3.76 -17.15
N GLY A 18 -7.27 -4.94 -16.80
CA GLY A 18 -5.83 -5.19 -16.65
C GLY A 18 -5.30 -5.02 -15.22
N PHE A 19 -6.12 -4.52 -14.30
CA PHE A 19 -5.78 -4.44 -12.87
C PHE A 19 -6.56 -5.48 -12.06
N MET A 20 -5.97 -5.90 -10.95
CA MET A 20 -6.61 -6.76 -9.96
C MET A 20 -6.31 -6.24 -8.56
N TRP A 21 -7.23 -6.49 -7.63
CA TRP A 21 -6.97 -6.27 -6.22
C TRP A 21 -5.92 -7.28 -5.76
N ASP A 22 -4.99 -6.81 -4.93
CA ASP A 22 -3.99 -7.65 -4.31
C ASP A 22 -3.96 -7.41 -2.80
N THR A 23 -3.69 -8.47 -2.03
CA THR A 23 -3.53 -8.42 -0.58
C THR A 23 -2.09 -8.80 -0.26
N LEU A 24 -1.28 -7.79 0.06
CA LEU A 24 0.16 -7.96 0.23
C LEU A 24 0.49 -8.75 1.50
N ASP A 25 1.14 -9.91 1.33
CA ASP A 25 1.72 -10.67 2.44
C ASP A 25 3.12 -10.14 2.78
N LEU A 26 3.22 -9.28 3.80
CA LEU A 26 4.49 -8.69 4.24
C LEU A 26 5.42 -9.69 4.97
N SER A 27 4.96 -10.92 5.20
CA SER A 27 5.85 -12.00 5.65
C SER A 27 6.74 -12.51 4.52
N ASN A 28 6.28 -12.41 3.26
CA ASN A 28 7.05 -12.70 2.07
C ASN A 28 8.05 -11.57 1.77
N ALA A 29 9.33 -11.94 1.69
CA ALA A 29 10.41 -10.99 1.46
C ALA A 29 10.33 -10.31 0.07
N ASP A 30 9.83 -11.00 -0.95
CA ASP A 30 9.72 -10.45 -2.31
C ASP A 30 8.62 -9.39 -2.37
N VAL A 31 7.46 -9.67 -1.78
CA VAL A 31 6.33 -8.71 -1.69
C VAL A 31 6.74 -7.48 -0.86
N LEU A 32 7.43 -7.69 0.26
CA LEU A 32 7.94 -6.58 1.07
C LEU A 32 8.93 -5.72 0.29
N LYS A 33 9.77 -6.33 -0.55
CA LYS A 33 10.70 -5.61 -1.43
C LYS A 33 9.97 -4.82 -2.50
N GLU A 34 8.94 -5.39 -3.13
CA GLU A 34 8.10 -4.68 -4.11
C GLU A 34 7.41 -3.46 -3.49
N LEU A 35 6.82 -3.62 -2.30
CA LEU A 35 6.20 -2.52 -1.57
C LEU A 35 7.24 -1.45 -1.19
N TYR A 36 8.40 -1.87 -0.70
CA TYR A 36 9.50 -0.98 -0.39
C TYR A 36 9.91 -0.15 -1.61
N THR A 37 10.16 -0.80 -2.76
CA THR A 37 10.53 -0.12 -4.01
C THR A 37 9.44 0.86 -4.45
N LEU A 38 8.17 0.45 -4.40
CA LEU A 38 7.05 1.32 -4.76
C LEU A 38 7.06 2.61 -3.92
N LEU A 39 7.19 2.49 -2.60
CA LEU A 39 7.17 3.64 -1.70
C LEU A 39 8.44 4.50 -1.85
N ASN A 40 9.60 3.87 -1.91
CA ASN A 40 10.86 4.58 -2.08
C ASN A 40 10.95 5.33 -3.42
N GLU A 41 10.20 4.93 -4.44
CA GLU A 41 10.22 5.60 -5.75
C GLU A 41 9.09 6.60 -5.95
N ASN A 42 7.97 6.48 -5.22
CA ASN A 42 6.73 7.21 -5.54
C ASN A 42 6.03 7.84 -4.32
N TYR A 43 6.58 7.70 -3.11
CA TYR A 43 5.99 8.25 -1.90
C TYR A 43 6.58 9.62 -1.55
N VAL A 44 6.04 10.22 -0.48
CA VAL A 44 6.20 11.62 -0.07
C VAL A 44 7.63 12.15 -0.26
N GLU A 45 7.69 13.24 -1.02
CA GLU A 45 8.84 14.14 -1.15
C GLU A 45 8.60 15.42 -0.34
N ASP A 46 9.68 16.12 0.02
CA ASP A 46 9.56 17.47 0.55
C ASP A 46 9.13 18.47 -0.54
N ASP A 47 8.70 19.68 -0.13
CA ASP A 47 8.17 20.70 -1.05
C ASP A 47 9.17 21.12 -2.14
N ASP A 48 10.47 20.95 -1.88
CA ASP A 48 11.56 21.26 -2.80
C ASP A 48 12.03 20.03 -3.62
N ASN A 49 11.40 18.86 -3.45
CA ASN A 49 11.75 17.58 -4.08
C ASN A 49 13.23 17.19 -3.92
N MET A 50 13.85 17.55 -2.79
CA MET A 50 15.24 17.25 -2.46
C MET A 50 15.39 15.95 -1.66
N PHE A 51 14.35 15.55 -0.92
CA PHE A 51 14.37 14.41 -0.02
C PHE A 51 13.10 13.60 -0.16
N ARG A 52 13.25 12.27 -0.13
CA ARG A 52 12.15 11.32 -0.08
C ARG A 52 12.33 10.42 1.13
N PHE A 53 11.21 10.07 1.78
CA PHE A 53 11.26 9.14 2.91
C PHE A 53 11.63 7.72 2.47
N ASP A 54 12.75 7.22 2.98
CA ASP A 54 13.22 5.84 2.81
C ASP A 54 12.76 4.97 3.99
N TYR A 55 11.51 4.51 3.94
CA TYR A 55 10.97 3.62 4.97
C TYR A 55 11.63 2.25 4.88
N SER A 56 12.49 1.92 5.84
CA SER A 56 13.18 0.62 5.83
C SER A 56 12.18 -0.56 5.80
N PRO A 57 12.51 -1.70 5.15
CA PRO A 57 11.64 -2.87 5.11
C PRO A 57 11.23 -3.40 6.49
N SER A 58 12.13 -3.32 7.49
CA SER A 58 11.82 -3.70 8.87
C SER A 58 10.76 -2.80 9.50
N PHE A 59 10.76 -1.51 9.17
CA PHE A 59 9.76 -0.56 9.64
C PHE A 59 8.40 -0.82 8.98
N LEU A 60 8.37 -1.15 7.69
CA LEU A 60 7.13 -1.51 6.98
C LEU A 60 6.48 -2.80 7.51
N LYS A 61 7.26 -3.69 8.13
CA LYS A 61 6.81 -4.97 8.69
C LYS A 61 6.48 -4.91 10.20
N TRP A 62 6.86 -3.84 10.89
CA TRP A 62 6.80 -3.73 12.36
C TRP A 62 5.38 -3.81 12.91
#